data_AF-A0A8T2NVG8-F1
#
_entry.id   AF-A0A8T2NVG8-F1
#
_cell.length_a   1.000
_cell.length_b   1.000
_cell.length_c   1.000
_cell.angle_alpha   90.00
_cell.angle_beta   90.00
_cell.angle_gamma   90.00
#
_symmetry.space_group_name_H-M   'P 1'
#
loop_
_entity.id
_entity.type
_entity.pdbx_description
1 polymer ?
#
loop_
_entity_poly.entity_id
_entity_poly.type
_entity_poly.pdbx_seq_one_letter_code
_entity_poly.pdbx_strand_id
1 'polypeptide(L)'
;MDSKLTSSRSKFLSREQDGKLQFQLDAFRFAQESRSSIYITCHLRATAAASASEGKACSFSIAANGWTSASGDDQACSCCDTGCSMRKGRSLAAETAVHEADMVLGPLIVQRVVPDDDMVHEFQSNRLTAEDHRAAGVSPVAVVMAGMVAAVGLVCVVVLGAVLIRTRHKP
;
A
#
# COMPACT_ATOMS: atom_id res chain seq x y z
N MET A 1 6.05 -12.51 -0.24
CA MET A 1 5.02 -12.22 0.79
C MET A 1 4.53 -10.79 0.67
N ASP A 2 5.38 -9.77 0.81
CA ASP A 2 4.98 -8.36 0.66
C ASP A 2 4.13 -8.12 -0.60
N SER A 3 4.67 -8.41 -1.79
CA SER A 3 3.94 -8.24 -3.07
C SER A 3 2.60 -8.96 -3.16
N LYS A 4 2.40 -10.06 -2.43
CA LYS A 4 1.13 -10.79 -2.38
C LYS A 4 0.09 -10.08 -1.50
N LEU A 5 0.54 -9.53 -0.36
CA LEU A 5 -0.33 -8.96 0.65
C LEU A 5 -0.68 -7.49 0.36
N THR A 6 0.28 -6.74 -0.17
CA THR A 6 0.18 -5.29 -0.38
C THR A 6 -0.03 -4.91 -1.84
N SER A 7 0.01 -5.89 -2.76
CA SER A 7 0.06 -5.65 -4.20
C SER A 7 1.24 -4.74 -4.60
N SER A 8 2.32 -4.73 -3.80
CA SER A 8 3.54 -3.97 -4.11
C SER A 8 4.30 -4.58 -5.27
N ARG A 9 5.21 -3.78 -5.84
CA ARG A 9 6.18 -4.21 -6.85
C ARG A 9 7.44 -4.81 -6.23
N SER A 10 7.44 -5.08 -4.92
CA SER A 10 8.59 -5.65 -4.22
C SER A 10 8.89 -7.06 -4.74
N LYS A 11 10.15 -7.34 -5.07
CA LYS A 11 10.58 -8.63 -5.62
C LYS A 11 12.08 -8.81 -5.50
N PHE A 12 12.52 -10.06 -5.45
CA PHE A 12 13.87 -10.44 -5.84
C PHE A 12 14.04 -10.26 -7.34
N LEU A 13 15.22 -9.80 -7.75
CA LEU A 13 15.63 -9.74 -9.15
C LEU A 13 16.25 -11.08 -9.55
N SER A 14 16.32 -11.34 -10.86
CA SER A 14 17.05 -12.49 -11.40
C SER A 14 18.46 -12.55 -10.85
N ARG A 15 18.87 -13.74 -10.42
CA ARG A 15 20.21 -14.00 -9.90
C ARG A 15 21.16 -14.24 -11.06
N GLU A 16 21.98 -13.22 -11.36
CA GLU A 16 23.01 -13.32 -12.39
C GLU A 16 24.32 -13.94 -11.88
N GLN A 17 24.54 -14.00 -10.56
CA GLN A 17 25.78 -14.49 -9.92
C GLN A 17 25.48 -15.19 -8.58
N ASP A 18 26.12 -16.32 -8.29
CA ASP A 18 25.84 -17.13 -7.09
C ASP A 18 26.01 -16.37 -5.77
N GLY A 19 27.04 -15.52 -5.67
CA GLY A 19 27.35 -14.72 -4.49
C GLY A 19 26.54 -13.42 -4.34
N LYS A 20 25.60 -13.14 -5.26
CA LYS A 20 24.85 -11.87 -5.27
C LYS A 20 23.36 -12.12 -5.34
N LEU A 21 22.63 -11.61 -4.35
CA LEU A 21 21.18 -11.55 -4.36
C LEU A 21 20.73 -10.10 -4.35
N GLN A 22 19.84 -9.74 -5.27
CA GLN A 22 19.30 -8.39 -5.40
C GLN A 22 17.79 -8.44 -5.18
N PHE A 23 17.26 -7.43 -4.50
CA PHE A 23 15.84 -7.26 -4.32
C PHE A 23 15.46 -5.77 -4.39
N GLN A 24 14.22 -5.52 -4.75
CA GLN A 24 13.56 -4.23 -4.67
C GLN A 24 12.41 -4.30 -3.69
N LEU A 25 12.19 -3.21 -2.96
CA LEU A 25 11.14 -3.06 -1.97
C LEU A 25 10.47 -1.70 -2.20
N ASP A 26 9.14 -1.67 -2.34
CA ASP A 26 8.43 -0.39 -2.37
C ASP A 26 8.60 0.33 -1.02
N ALA A 27 8.83 1.64 -1.06
CA ALA A 27 9.05 2.42 0.15
C ALA A 27 7.78 2.48 1.01
N PHE A 28 7.94 2.35 2.33
CA PHE A 28 6.83 2.40 3.28
C PHE A 28 7.21 3.17 4.54
N ARG A 29 6.20 3.57 5.31
CA ARG A 29 6.37 4.19 6.63
C ARG A 29 5.57 3.41 7.65
N PHE A 30 6.07 3.35 8.88
CA PHE A 30 5.29 2.81 9.99
C PHE A 30 4.11 3.74 10.30
N ALA A 31 2.94 3.15 10.50
CA ALA A 31 1.77 3.89 10.94
C ALA A 31 2.05 4.52 12.31
N GLN A 32 1.56 5.73 12.53
CA GLN A 32 1.67 6.46 13.80
C GLN A 32 3.12 6.80 14.24
N GLU A 33 4.13 6.55 13.39
CA GLU A 33 5.49 7.00 13.63
C GLU A 33 5.73 8.37 12.97
N SER A 34 6.26 9.30 13.75
CA SER A 34 6.62 10.65 13.30
C SER A 34 7.92 10.66 12.50
N ARG A 35 8.85 9.76 12.87
CA ARG A 35 10.12 9.59 12.18
C ARG A 35 9.88 9.05 10.77
N SER A 36 10.63 9.58 9.81
CA SER A 36 10.64 9.10 8.41
C SER A 36 11.78 8.11 8.14
N SER A 37 12.53 7.71 9.16
CA SER A 37 13.65 6.79 9.03
C SER A 37 13.22 5.34 9.25
N ILE A 38 13.67 4.44 8.37
CA ILE A 38 13.55 2.99 8.54
C ILE A 38 14.95 2.35 8.63
N TYR A 39 15.05 1.26 9.37
CA TYR A 39 16.21 0.37 9.37
C TYR A 39 15.74 -1.00 8.90
N ILE A 40 16.52 -1.63 8.04
CA ILE A 40 16.26 -2.98 7.53
C ILE A 40 17.35 -3.88 8.07
N THR A 41 16.98 -4.92 8.82
CA THR A 41 17.91 -5.97 9.24
C THR A 41 17.65 -7.21 8.41
N CYS A 42 18.71 -7.74 7.80
CA CYS A 42 18.67 -8.93 6.96
C CYS A 42 19.51 -10.03 7.60
N HIS A 43 18.91 -11.19 7.83
CA HIS A 43 19.64 -12.40 8.19
C HIS A 43 20.03 -13.13 6.90
N LEU A 44 21.31 -13.09 6.56
CA LEU A 44 21.86 -13.68 5.34
C LEU A 44 22.33 -15.10 5.64
N ARG A 45 22.08 -16.02 4.69
CA ARG A 45 22.58 -17.39 4.71
C ARG A 45 23.18 -17.73 3.36
N ALA A 46 24.41 -18.24 3.36
CA ALA A 46 25.10 -18.73 2.18
C ALA A 46 25.36 -20.24 2.32
N THR A 47 25.13 -20.96 1.22
CA THR A 47 25.38 -22.41 1.10
C THR A 47 26.23 -22.65 -0.14
N ALA A 48 26.83 -23.84 -0.25
CA ALA A 48 27.50 -24.24 -1.49
C ALA A 48 26.52 -24.21 -2.68
N ALA A 49 26.97 -23.74 -3.85
CA ALA A 49 26.12 -23.61 -5.03
C ALA A 49 25.47 -24.94 -5.47
N ALA A 50 26.09 -26.08 -5.15
CA ALA A 50 25.59 -27.41 -5.47
C ALA A 50 24.44 -27.90 -4.57
N SER A 51 24.17 -27.26 -3.41
CA SER A 51 23.09 -27.69 -2.51
C SER A 51 21.77 -27.03 -2.90
N ALA A 52 21.10 -27.60 -3.92
CA ALA A 52 19.87 -27.07 -4.53
C ALA A 52 18.67 -26.96 -3.57
N SER A 53 18.67 -27.64 -2.42
CA SER A 53 17.47 -27.79 -1.58
C SER A 53 17.28 -26.73 -0.50
N GLU A 54 18.26 -25.88 -0.20
CA GLU A 54 18.20 -25.03 1.02
C GLU A 54 18.15 -23.52 0.77
N GLY A 55 18.67 -23.02 -0.37
CA GLY A 55 18.72 -21.59 -0.68
C GLY A 55 17.73 -21.17 -1.78
N LYS A 56 16.54 -20.69 -1.40
CA LYS A 56 15.54 -20.15 -2.36
C LYS A 56 15.23 -18.68 -2.08
N ALA A 57 15.02 -17.91 -3.13
CA ALA A 57 14.61 -16.51 -3.08
C ALA A 57 13.36 -16.32 -3.96
N CYS A 58 12.20 -16.21 -3.32
CA CYS A 58 10.90 -16.30 -3.98
C CYS A 58 10.13 -14.98 -3.87
N SER A 59 9.48 -14.55 -4.96
CA SER A 59 8.61 -13.38 -5.02
C SER A 59 7.24 -13.76 -5.54
N PHE A 60 6.18 -13.11 -5.09
CA PHE A 60 4.86 -13.31 -5.70
C PHE A 60 4.71 -12.33 -6.87
N SER A 61 4.42 -12.85 -8.05
CA SER A 61 4.13 -12.10 -9.26
C SER A 61 2.64 -11.90 -9.40
N ILE A 62 2.19 -10.65 -9.32
CA ILE A 62 0.77 -10.29 -9.51
C ILE A 62 0.35 -10.60 -10.95
N ALA A 63 1.23 -10.34 -11.93
CA ALA A 63 0.94 -10.58 -13.35
C ALA A 63 0.78 -12.06 -13.69
N ALA A 64 1.59 -12.93 -13.07
CA ALA A 64 1.49 -14.39 -13.25
C ALA A 64 0.54 -15.06 -12.25
N ASN A 65 0.01 -14.29 -11.28
CA ASN A 65 -0.76 -14.78 -10.14
C ASN A 65 -0.10 -16.01 -9.45
N GLY A 66 1.20 -15.94 -9.20
CA GLY A 66 1.98 -17.08 -8.73
C GLY A 66 3.35 -16.71 -8.19
N TRP A 67 4.05 -17.69 -7.61
CA TRP A 67 5.40 -17.53 -7.08
C TRP A 67 6.45 -17.71 -8.17
N THR A 68 7.43 -16.81 -8.18
CA THR A 68 8.59 -16.88 -9.06
C THR A 68 9.89 -16.97 -8.25
N SER A 69 10.86 -17.69 -8.79
CA SER A 69 12.18 -17.88 -8.21
C SER A 69 13.19 -16.94 -8.86
N ALA A 70 14.01 -16.28 -8.04
CA ALA A 70 15.15 -15.50 -8.54
C ALA A 70 16.18 -16.36 -9.32
N SER A 71 16.19 -17.67 -9.07
CA SER A 71 17.08 -18.62 -9.74
C SER A 71 16.44 -19.28 -10.97
N GLY A 72 15.20 -18.90 -11.34
CA GLY A 72 14.47 -19.44 -12.50
C GLY A 72 13.72 -20.76 -12.29
N ASP A 73 13.97 -21.48 -11.18
CA ASP A 73 13.18 -22.67 -10.81
C ASP A 73 11.98 -22.29 -9.92
N ASP A 74 10.86 -21.93 -10.55
CA ASP A 74 9.64 -21.51 -9.85
C ASP A 74 9.01 -22.65 -9.01
N GLN A 75 9.28 -23.92 -9.34
CA GLN A 75 8.74 -25.06 -8.58
C GLN A 75 9.32 -25.13 -7.17
N ALA A 76 10.55 -24.65 -6.97
CA ALA A 76 11.18 -24.51 -5.65
C ALA A 76 10.39 -23.56 -4.71
N CYS A 77 9.54 -22.69 -5.26
CA CYS A 77 8.72 -21.74 -4.52
C CYS A 77 7.27 -22.20 -4.30
N SER A 78 6.89 -23.41 -4.73
CA SER A 78 5.53 -23.96 -4.60
C SER A 78 5.01 -24.03 -3.15
N CYS A 79 5.91 -24.14 -2.16
CA CYS A 79 5.55 -24.17 -0.74
C CYS A 79 5.31 -22.78 -0.12
N CYS A 80 5.55 -21.68 -0.85
CA CYS A 80 5.52 -20.35 -0.25
C CYS A 80 4.12 -19.90 0.21
N ASP A 81 3.04 -20.52 -0.27
CA ASP A 81 1.68 -20.24 0.22
C ASP A 81 1.34 -20.95 1.52
N THR A 82 1.87 -22.15 1.74
CA THR A 82 1.57 -23.00 2.89
C THR A 82 2.67 -22.98 3.95
N GLY A 83 3.78 -22.31 3.66
CA GLY A 83 4.98 -22.32 4.47
C GLY A 83 5.93 -23.44 4.06
N CYS A 84 7.17 -23.09 3.81
CA CYS A 84 8.20 -24.06 3.45
C CYS A 84 8.77 -24.68 4.73
N SER A 85 8.09 -25.72 5.24
CA SER A 85 8.65 -26.54 6.30
C SER A 85 9.81 -27.36 5.74
N MET A 86 10.99 -27.25 6.35
CA MET A 86 12.08 -28.16 6.05
C MET A 86 11.64 -29.55 6.49
N ARG A 87 11.10 -30.37 5.58
CA ARG A 87 11.18 -31.82 5.80
C ARG A 87 12.67 -32.10 5.84
N LYS A 88 13.21 -32.33 7.03
CA LYS A 88 14.55 -32.89 7.23
C LYS A 88 14.51 -34.30 6.66
N GLY A 89 14.48 -34.41 5.33
CA GLY A 89 14.87 -35.61 4.63
C GLY A 89 16.25 -35.94 5.18
N ARG A 90 16.50 -37.22 5.45
CA ARG A 90 17.82 -37.71 5.83
C ARG A 90 18.76 -37.50 4.64
N SER A 91 19.13 -36.27 4.35
CA SER A 91 20.28 -35.94 3.54
C SER A 91 21.46 -36.45 4.34
N LEU A 92 22.22 -37.37 3.73
CA LEU A 92 23.55 -37.73 4.21
C LEU A 92 24.25 -36.41 4.54
N ALA A 93 24.71 -36.28 5.79
CA ALA A 93 25.41 -35.11 6.27
C ALA A 93 26.74 -34.97 5.50
N ALA A 94 26.67 -34.47 4.27
CA ALA A 94 27.71 -33.59 3.80
C ALA A 94 27.54 -32.34 4.66
N GLU A 95 28.47 -32.14 5.59
CA GLU A 95 28.67 -30.86 6.25
C GLU A 95 28.96 -29.82 5.17
N THR A 96 27.93 -29.34 4.49
CA THR A 96 28.03 -28.16 3.64
C THR A 96 28.20 -26.99 4.57
N ALA A 97 29.34 -26.30 4.46
CA ALA A 97 29.59 -25.08 5.21
C ALA A 97 28.45 -24.09 4.95
N VAL A 98 27.62 -23.88 5.97
CA VAL A 98 26.59 -22.85 5.98
C VAL A 98 27.20 -21.64 6.67
N HIS A 99 27.21 -20.50 5.99
CA HIS A 99 27.63 -19.24 6.58
C HIS A 99 26.41 -18.36 6.80
N GLU A 100 26.27 -17.84 8.01
CA GLU A 100 25.17 -16.94 8.39
C GLU A 100 25.72 -15.63 8.94
N ALA A 101 25.06 -14.52 8.62
CA ALA A 101 25.42 -13.20 9.11
C ALA A 101 24.21 -12.27 9.10
N ASP A 102 24.11 -11.41 10.11
CA ASP A 102 23.16 -10.30 10.10
C ASP A 102 23.76 -9.05 9.46
N MET A 103 22.97 -8.36 8.65
CA MET A 103 23.35 -7.09 8.05
C MET A 103 22.26 -6.04 8.29
N VAL A 104 22.68 -4.81 8.61
CA VAL A 104 21.77 -3.69 8.85
C VAL A 104 21.95 -2.63 7.78
N LEU A 105 20.84 -2.21 7.18
CA LEU A 105 20.75 -1.09 6.25
C LEU A 105 19.95 0.03 6.90
N GLY A 106 20.59 1.18 7.16
CA GLY A 106 19.90 2.36 7.64
C GLY A 106 20.81 3.44 8.23
N PRO A 107 20.25 4.62 8.55
CA PRO A 107 18.84 4.97 8.38
C PRO A 107 18.47 5.27 6.92
N LEU A 108 17.40 4.67 6.40
CA LEU A 108 16.80 5.03 5.12
C LEU A 108 15.69 6.07 5.37
N ILE A 109 15.83 7.26 4.79
CA ILE A 109 14.84 8.34 4.96
C ILE A 109 13.78 8.26 3.86
N VAL A 110 12.54 7.96 4.25
CA VAL A 110 11.41 7.85 3.34
C VAL A 110 10.78 9.21 3.15
N GLN A 111 10.98 9.80 1.98
CA GLN A 111 10.38 11.07 1.60
C GLN A 111 8.90 10.87 1.26
N ARG A 112 8.08 11.86 1.60
CA ARG A 112 6.72 11.93 1.06
C ARG A 112 6.81 12.50 -0.34
N VAL A 113 6.29 11.77 -1.32
CA VAL A 113 6.00 12.36 -2.62
C VAL A 113 4.82 13.30 -2.40
N VAL A 114 5.09 14.58 -2.30
CA VAL A 114 4.09 15.61 -2.51
C VAL A 114 3.92 15.64 -4.03
N PRO A 115 2.73 15.32 -4.58
CA PRO A 115 2.49 15.52 -6.00
C PRO A 115 2.79 16.98 -6.31
N ASP A 116 3.75 17.22 -7.19
CA ASP A 116 4.02 18.55 -7.70
C ASP A 116 2.78 18.97 -8.50
N ASP A 117 2.28 20.18 -8.26
CA ASP A 117 1.06 20.72 -8.89
C ASP A 117 1.17 20.73 -10.44
N ASP A 118 2.39 20.60 -10.98
CA ASP A 118 2.71 20.65 -12.41
C ASP A 118 2.35 19.38 -13.23
N MET A 119 2.09 18.23 -12.61
CA MET A 119 1.72 17.00 -13.36
C MET A 119 0.21 16.84 -13.61
N VAL A 120 -0.61 17.81 -13.22
CA VAL A 120 -2.07 17.78 -13.44
C VAL A 120 -2.44 18.10 -14.91
N HIS A 121 -1.53 18.67 -15.70
CA HIS A 121 -1.86 19.18 -17.04
C HIS A 121 -1.77 18.19 -18.20
N GLU A 122 -0.96 17.13 -18.14
CA GLU A 122 -0.78 16.23 -19.30
C GLU A 122 -1.90 15.17 -19.45
N PHE A 123 -2.59 14.83 -18.35
CA PHE A 123 -3.71 13.88 -18.38
C PHE A 123 -5.07 14.49 -18.75
N GLN A 124 -5.17 15.83 -18.81
CA GLN A 124 -6.43 16.52 -19.10
C GLN A 124 -6.71 16.70 -20.60
N SER A 125 -5.67 16.69 -21.46
CA SER A 125 -5.84 16.93 -22.90
C SER A 125 -6.61 15.82 -23.63
N ASN A 126 -6.66 14.60 -23.09
CA ASN A 126 -7.34 13.45 -23.71
C ASN A 126 -8.77 13.21 -23.20
N ARG A 127 -9.32 14.08 -22.34
CA ARG A 127 -10.65 13.85 -21.72
C ARG A 127 -11.72 14.89 -22.02
N LEU A 128 -11.45 15.83 -22.91
CA LEU A 128 -12.41 16.86 -23.33
C LEU A 128 -13.11 16.50 -24.65
N THR A 129 -13.78 15.34 -24.71
CA THR A 129 -14.97 15.12 -25.56
C THR A 129 -15.75 13.91 -25.04
N ALA A 130 -16.41 14.07 -23.91
CA ALA A 130 -17.62 13.32 -23.60
C ALA A 130 -18.41 14.17 -22.61
N GLU A 131 -19.31 15.00 -23.13
CA GLU A 131 -20.35 15.62 -22.32
C GLU A 131 -21.20 14.52 -21.70
N ASP A 132 -21.16 14.41 -20.38
CA ASP A 132 -22.12 13.66 -19.60
C ASP A 132 -22.81 14.64 -18.67
N HIS A 133 -24.03 15.02 -19.04
CA HIS A 133 -24.96 15.71 -18.16
C HIS A 133 -25.32 14.79 -16.99
N ARG A 134 -24.50 14.78 -15.94
CA ARG A 134 -24.90 14.30 -14.62
C ARG A 134 -24.88 15.48 -13.65
N ALA A 135 -26.09 15.81 -13.19
CA ALA A 135 -26.38 16.83 -12.20
C ALA A 135 -25.40 16.75 -11.02
N ALA A 136 -24.84 17.89 -10.64
CA ALA A 136 -24.03 18.02 -9.44
C ALA A 136 -24.83 17.50 -8.24
N GLY A 137 -24.42 16.35 -7.70
CA GLY A 137 -25.02 15.79 -6.49
C GLY A 137 -24.77 16.75 -5.33
N VAL A 138 -25.82 17.44 -4.89
CA VAL A 138 -25.78 18.30 -3.71
C VAL A 138 -25.54 17.43 -2.49
N SER A 139 -24.50 17.74 -1.71
CA SER A 139 -24.16 17.00 -0.49
C SER A 139 -25.40 16.87 0.42
N PRO A 140 -25.73 15.67 0.93
CA PRO A 140 -26.87 15.49 1.84
C PRO A 140 -26.77 16.38 3.08
N VAL A 141 -25.54 16.74 3.49
CA VAL A 141 -25.30 17.71 4.57
C VAL A 141 -25.74 19.12 4.18
N ALA A 142 -25.50 19.53 2.93
CA ALA A 142 -25.92 20.85 2.44
C ALA A 142 -27.44 20.97 2.35
N VAL A 143 -28.14 19.90 1.95
CA VAL A 143 -29.62 19.86 1.91
C VAL A 143 -30.20 19.95 3.32
N VAL A 144 -29.64 19.21 4.28
CA VAL A 144 -30.08 19.26 5.69
C VAL A 144 -29.83 20.65 6.29
N MET A 145 -28.67 21.26 6.02
CA MET A 145 -28.36 22.60 6.50
C MET A 145 -29.29 23.66 5.90
N ALA A 146 -29.57 23.60 4.60
CA ALA A 146 -30.52 24.50 3.95
C ALA A 146 -31.94 24.35 4.52
N GLY A 147 -32.37 23.11 4.76
CA GLY A 147 -33.67 22.82 5.40
C GLY A 147 -33.78 23.39 6.81
N MET A 148 -32.74 23.23 7.63
CA MET A 148 -32.68 23.79 8.99
C MET A 148 -32.77 25.32 8.97
N VAL A 149 -32.02 25.99 8.09
CA VAL A 149 -32.03 27.45 7.98
C VAL A 149 -33.41 27.96 7.57
N ALA A 150 -34.05 27.32 6.59
CA ALA A 150 -35.40 27.70 6.16
C ALA A 150 -36.45 27.51 7.28
N ALA A 151 -36.38 26.41 8.02
CA ALA A 151 -37.29 26.12 9.13
C ALA A 151 -37.14 27.15 10.26
N VAL A 152 -35.90 27.46 10.66
CA VAL A 152 -35.64 28.48 11.70
C VAL A 152 -36.12 29.85 11.24
N GLY A 153 -35.86 30.23 9.98
CA GLY A 153 -36.34 31.49 9.40
C GLY A 153 -37.87 31.62 9.46
N LEU A 154 -38.61 30.58 9.06
CA LEU A 154 -40.07 30.56 9.12
C LEU A 154 -40.59 30.71 10.55
N VAL A 155 -40.01 29.99 11.51
CA VAL A 155 -40.39 30.11 12.93
C VAL A 155 -40.15 31.52 13.45
N CYS A 156 -39.01 32.13 13.13
CA CYS A 156 -38.72 33.52 13.51
C CYS A 156 -39.75 34.50 12.94
N VAL A 157 -40.12 34.37 11.66
CA VAL A 157 -41.13 35.24 11.02
C VAL A 157 -42.50 35.09 11.68
N VAL A 158 -42.93 33.86 11.98
CA VAL A 158 -44.22 33.62 12.65
C VAL A 158 -44.23 34.20 14.06
N VAL A 159 -43.16 34.00 14.83
CA VAL A 159 -43.05 34.56 16.19
C VAL A 159 -43.03 36.08 16.16
N LEU A 160 -42.23 36.69 15.28
CA LEU A 160 -42.18 38.14 15.14
C LEU A 160 -43.52 38.70 14.67
N GLY A 161 -44.18 38.05 13.71
CA GLY A 161 -45.52 38.42 13.26
C GLY A 161 -46.54 38.36 14.40
N ALA A 162 -46.55 37.29 15.18
CA ALA A 162 -47.43 37.14 16.33
C ALA A 162 -47.15 38.18 17.43
N VAL A 163 -45.87 38.50 17.69
CA VAL A 163 -45.47 39.56 18.63
C VAL A 163 -45.93 40.91 18.11
N LEU A 164 -45.70 41.24 16.84
CA LEU A 164 -46.11 42.51 16.24
C LEU A 164 -47.63 42.67 16.25
N ILE A 165 -48.38 41.64 15.88
CA ILE A 165 -49.85 41.64 15.94
C ILE A 165 -50.33 41.83 17.39
N ARG A 166 -49.72 41.15 18.36
CA ARG A 166 -50.04 41.31 19.79
C ARG A 166 -49.68 42.71 20.31
N THR A 167 -48.58 43.31 19.86
CA THR A 167 -48.21 44.68 20.25
C THR A 167 -49.12 45.73 19.62
N ARG A 168 -49.71 45.47 18.44
CA ARG A 168 -50.68 46.37 17.80
C ARG A 168 -52.12 46.25 18.33
N HIS A 169 -52.48 45.10 18.88
CA HIS A 169 -53.82 44.85 19.45
C HIS A 169 -53.90 44.99 20.98
N LYS A 170 -52.80 45.35 21.65
CA LYS A 170 -52.83 45.70 23.07
C LYS A 170 -53.28 47.18 23.18
N PRO A 171 -54.47 47.47 23.76
CA PRO A 171 -54.94 48.85 23.96
C PRO A 171 -54.09 49.61 24.97
#